data_AF-A0A3B9T3L3-F1
#
_entry.id   AF-A0A3B9T3L3-F1
#
_cell.length_a   1.000
_cell.length_b   1.000
_cell.length_c   1.000
_cell.angle_alpha   90.00
_cell.angle_beta   90.00
_cell.angle_gamma   90.00
#
_symmetry.space_group_name_H-M   'P 1'
#
loop_
_entity.id
_entity.type
_entity.pdbx_description
1 polymer ?
#
loop_
_entity_poly.entity_id
_entity_poly.type
_entity_poly.pdbx_seq_one_letter_code
_entity_poly.pdbx_strand_id
1 'polypeptide(L)'
;MATVNVSSWTEFAQAVGVSGDTVVLPNKAEWDMNEIYPEGYTGNITVNCSEIDGNDSTIRNLHMFGSFILGSASAEHTIRNLSLTNFVAETTTNAFFQWAYGSGRKTLTFSGCILSGLCGTKPERLAQKDDTHVLKFSRCSTNISFTTSANTFGIFPVTEAKYCRLKQNVQNSVITKVFVLFGDCKFCEIDVYMPQLAAGELNVSNLSACKLLGGYGDATFYADSASQTREFPSIYLTDALPDAVDGQYMRCVTRDQMRDAAYLASIGFPIGV
;
A
#
# COMPACT_ATOMS: atom_id res chain seq x y z
N MET A 1 12.68 -23.30 -8.43
CA MET A 1 11.51 -22.44 -8.61
C MET A 1 10.44 -23.27 -9.30
N ALA A 2 9.53 -23.82 -8.50
CA ALA A 2 8.35 -24.52 -8.99
C ALA A 2 7.16 -23.55 -9.02
N THR A 3 6.17 -23.85 -9.85
CA THR A 3 4.86 -23.19 -9.81
C THR A 3 3.91 -24.05 -8.99
N VAL A 4 3.36 -23.49 -7.92
CA VAL A 4 2.44 -24.16 -6.99
C VAL A 4 1.06 -23.53 -7.13
N ASN A 5 0.12 -24.29 -7.70
CA ASN A 5 -1.27 -23.86 -7.78
C ASN A 5 -1.97 -24.22 -6.47
N VAL A 6 -2.64 -23.25 -5.87
CA VAL A 6 -3.39 -23.44 -4.61
C VAL A 6 -4.89 -23.29 -4.87
N SER A 7 -5.71 -23.97 -4.07
CA SER A 7 -7.17 -23.99 -4.20
C SER A 7 -7.90 -23.48 -2.95
N SER A 8 -7.19 -23.37 -1.82
CA SER A 8 -7.73 -22.90 -0.55
C SER A 8 -6.77 -21.94 0.16
N TRP A 9 -7.28 -21.22 1.16
CA TRP A 9 -6.46 -20.37 2.02
C TRP A 9 -5.37 -21.16 2.76
N THR A 10 -5.69 -22.35 3.26
CA THR A 10 -4.72 -23.19 3.99
C THR A 10 -3.57 -23.61 3.09
N GLU A 11 -3.87 -24.04 1.86
CA GLU A 11 -2.85 -24.36 0.85
C GLU A 11 -2.02 -23.13 0.49
N PHE A 12 -2.65 -21.97 0.32
CA PHE A 12 -1.97 -20.70 0.09
C PHE A 12 -0.98 -20.37 1.22
N ALA A 13 -1.44 -20.37 2.47
CA ALA A 13 -0.62 -20.03 3.63
C ALA A 13 0.58 -20.98 3.80
N GLN A 14 0.44 -22.25 3.40
CA GLN A 14 1.54 -23.21 3.40
C GLN A 14 2.49 -22.99 2.21
N ALA A 15 1.94 -22.82 1.00
CA ALA A 15 2.71 -22.68 -0.23
C ALA A 15 3.59 -21.43 -0.24
N VAL A 16 3.09 -20.29 0.27
CA VAL A 16 3.89 -19.06 0.35
C VAL A 16 5.09 -19.21 1.28
N GLY A 17 5.08 -20.17 2.20
CA GLY A 17 6.19 -20.48 3.10
C GLY A 17 7.35 -21.22 2.44
N VAL A 18 7.21 -21.68 1.19
CA VAL A 18 8.25 -22.42 0.46
C VAL A 18 9.15 -21.46 -0.32
N SER A 19 10.46 -21.55 -0.08
CA SER A 19 11.43 -20.62 -0.65
C SER A 19 11.57 -20.74 -2.16
N GLY A 20 11.51 -19.59 -2.85
CA GLY A 20 11.85 -19.48 -4.26
C GLY A 20 10.82 -20.05 -5.23
N ASP A 21 9.62 -20.40 -4.77
CA ASP A 21 8.51 -20.83 -5.62
C ASP A 21 7.68 -19.64 -6.12
N THR A 22 6.83 -19.91 -7.13
CA THR A 22 5.75 -19.04 -7.57
C THR A 22 4.43 -19.68 -7.12
N VAL A 23 3.68 -19.00 -6.26
CA VAL A 23 2.36 -19.45 -5.80
C VAL A 23 1.28 -18.81 -6.65
N VAL A 24 0.41 -19.62 -7.24
CA VAL A 24 -0.66 -19.17 -8.15
C VAL A 24 -2.01 -19.47 -7.53
N LEU A 25 -2.80 -18.42 -7.30
CA LEU A 25 -4.17 -18.54 -6.81
C LEU A 25 -5.13 -18.96 -7.94
N PRO A 26 -6.31 -19.51 -7.61
CA PRO A 26 -7.32 -19.80 -8.63
C PRO A 26 -7.75 -18.52 -9.34
N ASN A 27 -8.13 -18.63 -10.61
CA ASN A 27 -8.51 -17.46 -11.40
C ASN A 27 -9.74 -16.77 -10.81
N LYS A 28 -9.60 -15.48 -10.47
CA LYS A 28 -10.66 -14.64 -9.89
C LYS A 28 -11.31 -15.26 -8.65
N ALA A 29 -10.54 -15.95 -7.81
CA ALA A 29 -11.08 -16.46 -6.56
C ALA A 29 -11.47 -15.30 -5.63
N GLU A 30 -12.53 -15.51 -4.84
CA GLU A 30 -12.87 -14.62 -3.73
C GLU A 30 -12.77 -15.42 -2.43
N TRP A 31 -11.91 -14.96 -1.53
CA TRP A 31 -11.75 -15.52 -0.19
C TRP A 31 -12.27 -14.50 0.83
N ASP A 32 -13.42 -14.82 1.46
CA ASP A 32 -13.95 -14.04 2.58
C ASP A 32 -13.36 -14.55 3.89
N MET A 33 -12.50 -13.74 4.50
CA MET A 33 -11.83 -14.15 5.71
C MET A 33 -12.76 -14.16 6.92
N ASN A 34 -13.93 -13.53 6.88
CA ASN A 34 -14.94 -13.71 7.93
C ASN A 34 -15.55 -15.12 7.91
N GLU A 35 -15.56 -15.79 6.75
CA GLU A 35 -16.04 -17.18 6.64
C GLU A 35 -14.94 -18.17 7.05
N ILE A 36 -13.68 -17.87 6.73
CA ILE A 36 -12.53 -18.77 6.96
C ILE A 36 -11.98 -18.62 8.38
N TYR A 37 -11.89 -17.38 8.89
CA TYR A 37 -11.41 -17.02 10.23
C TYR A 37 -12.31 -15.92 10.83
N PRO A 38 -13.53 -16.25 11.30
CA PRO A 38 -14.50 -15.27 11.80
C PRO A 38 -13.98 -14.43 12.99
N GLU A 39 -13.10 -15.01 13.81
CA GLU A 39 -12.49 -14.35 14.96
C GLU A 39 -11.17 -13.65 14.60
N GLY A 40 -10.82 -13.59 13.31
CA GLY A 40 -9.56 -13.08 12.80
C GLY A 40 -8.41 -14.09 12.85
N TYR A 41 -7.34 -13.79 12.12
CA TYR A 41 -6.14 -14.61 12.00
C TYR A 41 -5.07 -14.15 12.99
N THR A 42 -4.74 -15.01 13.96
CA THR A 42 -3.82 -14.69 15.08
C THR A 42 -2.35 -15.06 14.82
N GLY A 43 -2.05 -15.69 13.68
CA GLY A 43 -0.70 -16.12 13.32
C GLY A 43 0.06 -15.10 12.46
N ASN A 44 1.33 -15.42 12.22
CA ASN A 44 2.09 -14.82 11.13
C ASN A 44 1.97 -15.69 9.87
N ILE A 45 2.06 -15.07 8.70
CA ILE A 45 2.18 -15.76 7.41
C ILE A 45 3.58 -15.51 6.90
N THR A 46 4.46 -16.51 6.98
CA THR A 46 5.82 -16.39 6.44
C THR A 46 5.78 -16.56 4.93
N VAL A 47 6.19 -15.54 4.20
CA VAL A 47 6.25 -15.48 2.74
C VAL A 47 7.71 -15.65 2.32
N ASN A 48 8.11 -16.87 1.95
CA ASN A 48 9.43 -17.18 1.40
C ASN A 48 9.40 -17.35 -0.13
N CYS A 49 8.23 -17.57 -0.73
CA CYS A 49 8.08 -17.68 -2.17
C CYS A 49 8.57 -16.40 -2.87
N SER A 50 9.13 -16.55 -4.06
CA SER A 50 9.60 -15.42 -4.86
C SER A 50 8.46 -14.59 -5.44
N GLU A 51 7.33 -15.24 -5.73
CA GLU A 51 6.19 -14.61 -6.38
C GLU A 51 4.86 -15.18 -5.90
N ILE A 52 3.88 -14.30 -5.73
CA ILE A 52 2.47 -14.62 -5.58
C ILE A 52 1.75 -14.05 -6.81
N ASP A 53 1.21 -14.94 -7.63
CA ASP A 53 0.25 -14.58 -8.67
C ASP A 53 -1.17 -14.73 -8.13
N GLY A 54 -1.78 -13.61 -7.80
CA GLY A 54 -3.18 -13.56 -7.37
C GLY A 54 -4.15 -14.00 -8.45
N ASN A 55 -3.75 -14.00 -9.73
CA ASN A 55 -4.62 -14.39 -10.84
C ASN A 55 -5.99 -13.67 -10.79
N ASP A 56 -5.94 -12.36 -10.55
CA ASP A 56 -7.10 -11.50 -10.36
C ASP A 56 -7.99 -11.85 -9.15
N SER A 57 -7.48 -12.59 -8.17
CA SER A 57 -8.21 -12.94 -6.94
C SER A 57 -8.35 -11.77 -5.95
N THR A 58 -9.32 -11.92 -5.05
CA THR A 58 -9.60 -11.00 -3.95
C THR A 58 -9.65 -11.75 -2.62
N ILE A 59 -8.89 -11.28 -1.65
CA ILE A 59 -9.05 -11.62 -0.23
C ILE A 59 -9.77 -10.43 0.40
N ARG A 60 -10.96 -10.67 0.98
CA ARG A 60 -11.77 -9.62 1.61
C ARG A 60 -11.96 -9.89 3.10
N ASN A 61 -12.17 -8.81 3.86
CA ASN A 61 -12.47 -8.84 5.30
C ASN A 61 -11.37 -9.51 6.15
N LEU A 62 -10.11 -9.43 5.72
CA LEU A 62 -9.00 -10.02 6.48
C LEU A 62 -8.77 -9.24 7.78
N HIS A 63 -9.21 -9.79 8.91
CA HIS A 63 -8.79 -9.32 10.24
C HIS A 63 -7.54 -10.09 10.67
N MET A 64 -6.40 -9.41 10.80
CA MET A 64 -5.11 -10.02 11.07
C MET A 64 -4.48 -9.39 12.32
N PHE A 65 -4.18 -10.23 13.32
CA PHE A 65 -3.45 -9.82 14.53
C PHE A 65 -1.94 -10.08 14.45
N GLY A 66 -1.49 -10.82 13.43
CA GLY A 66 -0.08 -10.99 13.07
C GLY A 66 0.27 -10.31 11.75
N SER A 67 1.40 -10.70 11.15
CA SER A 67 1.95 -10.05 9.96
C SER A 67 2.22 -11.03 8.82
N PHE A 68 2.29 -10.51 7.59
CA PHE A 68 2.98 -11.17 6.49
C PHE A 68 4.49 -10.97 6.67
N ILE A 69 5.19 -12.03 7.07
CA ILE A 69 6.63 -12.02 7.32
C ILE A 69 7.36 -12.42 6.04
N LEU A 70 7.87 -11.45 5.31
CA LEU A 70 8.69 -11.63 4.13
C LEU A 70 10.04 -12.23 4.54
N GLY A 71 10.28 -13.46 4.11
CA GLY A 71 11.44 -14.26 4.48
C GLY A 71 12.79 -13.62 4.19
N SER A 72 13.85 -14.22 4.73
CA SER A 72 15.24 -13.93 4.34
C SER A 72 15.71 -14.76 3.14
N ALA A 73 14.95 -15.79 2.76
CA ALA A 73 15.35 -16.75 1.75
C ALA A 73 15.35 -16.16 0.32
N SER A 74 14.56 -15.11 0.09
CA SER A 74 14.51 -14.39 -1.18
C SER A 74 14.90 -12.93 -0.96
N ALA A 75 15.78 -12.40 -1.82
CA ALA A 75 16.08 -10.97 -1.84
C ALA A 75 14.92 -10.16 -2.44
N GLU A 76 14.03 -10.81 -3.20
CA GLU A 76 12.93 -10.16 -3.89
C GLU A 76 11.64 -10.97 -3.73
N HIS A 77 10.55 -10.26 -3.44
CA HIS A 77 9.20 -10.81 -3.43
C HIS A 77 8.31 -9.99 -4.35
N THR A 78 7.55 -10.66 -5.20
CA THR A 78 6.56 -10.02 -6.08
C THR A 78 5.16 -10.50 -5.73
N ILE A 79 4.22 -9.58 -5.59
CA ILE A 79 2.80 -9.87 -5.46
C ILE A 79 2.10 -9.21 -6.64
N ARG A 80 1.49 -10.01 -7.52
CA ARG A 80 0.82 -9.52 -8.71
C ARG A 80 -0.67 -9.88 -8.73
N ASN A 81 -1.50 -8.99 -9.27
CA ASN A 81 -2.92 -9.21 -9.54
C ASN A 81 -3.72 -9.77 -8.34
N LEU A 82 -3.37 -9.36 -7.13
CA LEU A 82 -4.03 -9.76 -5.89
C LEU A 82 -4.66 -8.53 -5.23
N SER A 83 -5.92 -8.66 -4.83
CA SER A 83 -6.62 -7.62 -4.08
C SER A 83 -6.78 -8.03 -2.63
N LEU A 84 -6.36 -7.17 -1.70
CA LEU A 84 -6.65 -7.26 -0.27
C LEU A 84 -7.61 -6.11 0.06
N THR A 85 -8.86 -6.42 0.37
CA THR A 85 -9.92 -5.41 0.57
C THR A 85 -10.59 -5.55 1.91
N ASN A 86 -11.04 -4.42 2.48
CA ASN A 86 -11.64 -4.34 3.81
C ASN A 86 -10.82 -5.06 4.89
N PHE A 87 -9.49 -5.03 4.80
CA PHE A 87 -8.65 -5.67 5.81
C PHE A 87 -8.59 -4.82 7.09
N VAL A 88 -8.32 -5.46 8.22
CA VAL A 88 -8.00 -4.84 9.50
C VAL A 88 -6.70 -5.47 9.98
N ALA A 89 -5.62 -4.69 10.03
CA ALA A 89 -4.32 -5.14 10.52
C ALA A 89 -4.09 -4.56 11.93
N GLU A 90 -4.19 -5.40 12.95
CA GLU A 90 -4.04 -5.05 14.36
C GLU A 90 -2.83 -5.77 14.95
N THR A 91 -1.64 -5.41 14.47
CA THR A 91 -0.41 -6.04 14.92
C THR A 91 0.19 -5.24 16.07
N THR A 92 0.54 -5.92 17.15
CA THR A 92 1.00 -5.25 18.37
C THR A 92 2.47 -4.84 18.33
N THR A 93 3.26 -5.41 17.41
CA THR A 93 4.74 -5.25 17.40
C THR A 93 5.39 -5.08 16.02
N ASN A 94 4.64 -5.25 14.93
CA ASN A 94 5.20 -5.38 13.58
C ASN A 94 4.43 -4.58 12.53
N ALA A 95 4.99 -4.36 11.33
CA ALA A 95 4.24 -3.84 10.18
C ALA A 95 3.30 -4.91 9.57
N PHE A 96 2.34 -4.53 8.73
CA PHE A 96 1.47 -5.53 8.07
C PHE A 96 2.25 -6.47 7.13
N PHE A 97 3.12 -5.90 6.29
CA PHE A 97 4.18 -6.60 5.57
C PHE A 97 5.53 -6.30 6.24
N GLN A 98 6.11 -7.30 6.87
CA GLN A 98 7.35 -7.15 7.63
C GLN A 98 8.47 -7.96 7.00
N TRP A 99 9.67 -7.40 6.95
CA TRP A 99 10.85 -8.17 6.59
C TRP A 99 11.34 -8.98 7.78
N ALA A 100 11.57 -10.27 7.58
CA ALA A 100 12.37 -11.05 8.52
C ALA A 100 13.75 -10.42 8.65
N TYR A 101 14.22 -10.26 9.89
CA TYR A 101 15.55 -9.72 10.19
C TYR A 101 16.62 -10.47 9.38
N GLY A 102 17.50 -9.71 8.73
CA GLY A 102 18.59 -10.26 7.92
C GLY A 102 19.43 -9.15 7.31
N SER A 103 20.68 -9.47 6.97
CA SER A 103 21.56 -8.57 6.24
C SER A 103 21.26 -8.64 4.75
N GLY A 104 21.15 -7.48 4.11
CA GLY A 104 21.07 -7.39 2.65
C GLY A 104 19.91 -6.54 2.16
N ARG A 105 20.07 -6.01 0.94
CA ARG A 105 19.03 -5.22 0.29
C ARG A 105 17.88 -6.15 -0.14
N LYS A 106 16.64 -5.84 0.22
CA LYS A 106 15.47 -6.61 -0.20
C LYS A 106 14.44 -5.76 -0.94
N THR A 107 13.70 -6.38 -1.87
CA THR A 107 12.69 -5.70 -2.70
C THR A 107 11.32 -6.37 -2.56
N LEU A 108 10.30 -5.60 -2.23
CA LEU A 108 8.89 -6.02 -2.35
C LEU A 108 8.25 -5.25 -3.51
N THR A 109 7.67 -5.98 -4.45
CA THR A 109 6.98 -5.40 -5.62
C THR A 109 5.51 -5.76 -5.59
N PHE A 110 4.65 -4.75 -5.66
CA PHE A 110 3.22 -4.90 -5.93
C PHE A 110 2.92 -4.50 -7.38
N SER A 111 2.17 -5.33 -8.10
CA SER A 111 1.80 -5.08 -9.50
C SER A 111 0.34 -5.42 -9.77
N GLY A 112 -0.47 -4.46 -10.23
CA GLY A 112 -1.90 -4.73 -10.49
C GLY A 112 -2.74 -5.01 -9.23
N CYS A 113 -2.26 -4.60 -8.06
CA CYS A 113 -2.88 -4.91 -6.77
C CYS A 113 -3.85 -3.81 -6.30
N ILE A 114 -4.85 -4.20 -5.51
CA ILE A 114 -5.71 -3.27 -4.77
C ILE A 114 -5.56 -3.56 -3.29
N LEU A 115 -5.19 -2.56 -2.50
CA LEU A 115 -5.00 -2.70 -1.06
C LEU A 115 -5.90 -1.69 -0.33
N SER A 116 -6.93 -2.16 0.37
CA SER A 116 -7.81 -1.28 1.13
C SER A 116 -8.18 -1.85 2.48
N GLY A 117 -8.06 -1.03 3.53
CA GLY A 117 -8.30 -1.47 4.89
C GLY A 117 -7.82 -0.50 5.95
N LEU A 118 -7.84 -0.97 7.20
CA LEU A 118 -7.38 -0.27 8.39
C LEU A 118 -6.03 -0.86 8.85
N CYS A 119 -5.06 0.00 9.13
CA CYS A 119 -3.78 -0.38 9.74
C CYS A 119 -3.68 0.24 11.13
N GLY A 120 -3.90 -0.59 12.17
CA GLY A 120 -3.66 -0.26 13.58
C GLY A 120 -2.39 -0.91 14.13
N THR A 121 -1.36 -1.04 13.28
CA THR A 121 -0.12 -1.75 13.60
C THR A 121 0.84 -0.92 14.45
N LYS A 122 1.72 -1.54 15.26
CA LYS A 122 2.78 -0.83 16.00
C LYS A 122 4.17 -1.33 15.57
N PRO A 123 4.96 -0.63 14.74
CA PRO A 123 4.70 0.70 14.18
C PRO A 123 3.63 0.68 13.06
N GLU A 124 2.95 1.79 12.86
CA GLU A 124 1.88 1.97 11.86
C GLU A 124 2.43 2.01 10.44
N ARG A 125 2.65 0.85 9.83
CA ARG A 125 3.26 0.75 8.50
C ARG A 125 2.64 -0.39 7.72
N LEU A 126 2.27 -0.13 6.47
CA LEU A 126 1.92 -1.21 5.54
C LEU A 126 3.13 -2.11 5.29
N ALA A 127 4.33 -1.53 5.10
CA ALA A 127 5.57 -2.27 4.90
C ALA A 127 6.74 -1.65 5.67
N GLN A 128 7.63 -2.48 6.22
CA GLN A 128 8.84 -2.00 6.89
C GLN A 128 9.86 -1.41 5.89
N LYS A 129 10.36 -0.20 6.18
CA LYS A 129 11.55 0.40 5.55
C LYS A 129 12.69 0.48 6.55
N ASP A 130 13.88 0.12 6.08
CA ASP A 130 15.12 0.82 6.41
C ASP A 130 15.90 1.14 5.10
N ASP A 131 17.12 1.66 5.19
CA ASP A 131 17.95 2.05 4.03
C ASP A 131 18.31 0.90 3.09
N THR A 132 18.05 -0.35 3.50
CA THR A 132 18.30 -1.56 2.72
C THR A 132 17.03 -2.13 2.09
N HIS A 133 15.84 -1.62 2.39
CA HIS A 133 14.60 -2.19 1.86
C HIS A 133 13.95 -1.31 0.78
N VAL A 134 13.57 -1.94 -0.33
CA VAL A 134 12.96 -1.32 -1.52
C VAL A 134 11.51 -1.75 -1.60
N LEU A 135 10.63 -0.79 -1.82
CA LEU A 135 9.21 -1.03 -2.06
C LEU A 135 8.81 -0.45 -3.41
N LYS A 136 8.17 -1.26 -4.26
CA LYS A 136 7.75 -0.87 -5.60
C LYS A 136 6.25 -1.09 -5.80
N PHE A 137 5.61 -0.15 -6.48
CA PHE A 137 4.22 -0.26 -6.91
C PHE A 137 4.10 0.03 -8.41
N SER A 138 3.39 -0.83 -9.13
CA SER A 138 3.05 -0.63 -10.53
C SER A 138 1.58 -0.94 -10.74
N ARG A 139 0.82 -0.01 -11.34
CA ARG A 139 -0.61 -0.19 -11.65
C ARG A 139 -1.43 -0.62 -10.41
N CYS A 140 -1.14 -0.02 -9.27
CA CYS A 140 -1.77 -0.37 -8.00
C CYS A 140 -2.72 0.73 -7.50
N SER A 141 -3.73 0.33 -6.74
CA SER A 141 -4.59 1.26 -5.99
C SER A 141 -4.52 0.96 -4.51
N THR A 142 -4.28 1.96 -3.67
CA THR A 142 -4.32 1.82 -2.20
C THR A 142 -5.34 2.79 -1.60
N ASN A 143 -6.04 2.33 -0.55
CA ASN A 143 -6.91 3.18 0.27
C ASN A 143 -6.84 2.69 1.72
N ILE A 144 -5.92 3.28 2.49
CA ILE A 144 -5.55 2.80 3.83
C ILE A 144 -5.79 3.90 4.86
N SER A 145 -6.45 3.53 5.96
CA SER A 145 -6.59 4.41 7.13
C SER A 145 -5.77 3.90 8.30
N PHE A 146 -5.14 4.80 9.04
CA PHE A 146 -4.33 4.48 10.23
C PHE A 146 -5.08 4.91 11.49
N THR A 147 -5.10 4.05 12.52
CA THR A 147 -6.10 4.12 13.59
C THR A 147 -5.56 4.33 15.00
N THR A 148 -4.25 4.35 15.24
CA THR A 148 -3.65 4.38 16.59
C THR A 148 -2.66 5.55 16.79
N SER A 149 -2.39 5.85 18.07
CA SER A 149 -1.75 7.09 18.52
C SER A 149 -0.27 6.98 18.93
N ALA A 150 0.44 5.90 18.58
CA ALA A 150 1.79 5.64 19.11
C ALA A 150 2.89 5.65 18.04
N ASN A 151 3.75 6.69 18.09
CA ASN A 151 5.09 6.81 17.47
C ASN A 151 5.25 6.27 16.03
N THR A 152 4.89 7.09 15.04
CA THR A 152 5.54 7.32 13.70
C THR A 152 5.87 6.08 12.81
N PHE A 153 5.53 6.01 11.52
CA PHE A 153 5.84 6.92 10.40
C PHE A 153 4.86 6.71 9.23
N GLY A 154 4.30 7.81 8.74
CA GLY A 154 3.45 7.83 7.55
C GLY A 154 4.17 7.25 6.33
N ILE A 155 3.66 6.10 5.91
CA ILE A 155 3.47 5.56 4.56
C ILE A 155 4.53 5.81 3.48
N PHE A 156 5.33 4.76 3.28
CA PHE A 156 6.12 4.41 2.10
C PHE A 156 7.31 5.31 1.73
N PRO A 157 8.53 4.82 1.92
CA PRO A 157 9.49 4.95 0.82
C PRO A 157 9.11 4.10 -0.40
N VAL A 158 8.11 4.50 -1.17
CA VAL A 158 7.95 3.83 -2.44
C VAL A 158 9.17 4.21 -3.27
N THR A 159 10.12 3.29 -3.41
CA THR A 159 11.30 3.55 -4.24
C THR A 159 10.88 3.78 -5.69
N GLU A 160 9.80 3.13 -6.13
CA GLU A 160 9.27 3.26 -7.48
C GLU A 160 7.74 3.12 -7.51
N ALA A 161 7.03 4.14 -7.98
CA ALA A 161 5.57 4.13 -8.15
C ALA A 161 5.21 4.47 -9.59
N LYS A 162 4.48 3.60 -10.29
CA LYS A 162 4.09 3.82 -11.70
C LYS A 162 2.61 3.54 -11.91
N TYR A 163 1.87 4.52 -12.44
CA TYR A 163 0.44 4.38 -12.76
C TYR A 163 -0.40 3.99 -11.53
N CYS A 164 -0.14 4.62 -10.38
CA CYS A 164 -0.78 4.24 -9.11
C CYS A 164 -1.77 5.31 -8.61
N ARG A 165 -2.75 4.89 -7.81
CA ARG A 165 -3.52 5.78 -6.94
C ARG A 165 -3.31 5.40 -5.50
N LEU A 166 -2.73 6.29 -4.70
CA LEU A 166 -2.36 6.02 -3.32
C LEU A 166 -3.16 6.94 -2.39
N LYS A 167 -4.23 6.42 -1.78
CA LYS A 167 -5.05 7.15 -0.81
C LYS A 167 -4.76 6.73 0.62
N GLN A 168 -4.67 7.72 1.50
CA GLN A 168 -4.17 7.58 2.85
C GLN A 168 -4.93 8.50 3.80
N ASN A 169 -5.43 7.95 4.89
CA ASN A 169 -6.07 8.73 5.96
C ASN A 169 -5.33 8.51 7.27
N VAL A 170 -4.81 9.59 7.84
CA VAL A 170 -4.07 9.56 9.11
C VAL A 170 -4.71 10.46 10.19
N GLN A 171 -5.99 10.79 10.04
CA GLN A 171 -6.73 11.68 10.94
C GLN A 171 -6.61 11.33 12.42
N ASN A 172 -6.56 10.04 12.76
CA ASN A 172 -6.56 9.58 14.15
C ASN A 172 -5.16 9.31 14.71
N SER A 173 -4.10 9.55 13.92
CA SER A 173 -2.74 9.20 14.30
C SER A 173 -2.00 10.41 14.87
N VAL A 174 -1.31 10.21 15.99
CA VAL A 174 -0.45 11.21 16.64
C VAL A 174 0.90 11.16 15.93
N ILE A 175 0.94 11.66 14.69
CA ILE A 175 2.09 11.49 13.80
C ILE A 175 3.12 12.58 14.01
N THR A 176 4.39 12.17 14.10
CA THR A 176 5.53 13.09 14.07
C THR A 176 6.22 13.26 12.72
N LYS A 177 6.01 12.37 11.73
CA LYS A 177 6.53 12.43 10.34
C LYS A 177 5.67 11.62 9.36
N VAL A 178 5.31 12.20 8.21
CA VAL A 178 4.79 11.50 7.04
C VAL A 178 5.82 11.55 5.92
N PHE A 179 6.32 10.37 5.50
CA PHE A 179 7.31 10.25 4.42
C PHE A 179 6.65 9.77 3.15
N VAL A 180 6.45 10.67 2.20
CA VAL A 180 6.08 10.32 0.84
C VAL A 180 7.36 10.35 -0.01
N LEU A 181 8.29 9.46 0.31
CA LEU A 181 9.60 9.40 -0.38
C LEU A 181 9.46 8.56 -1.64
N PHE A 182 9.42 9.21 -2.81
CA PHE A 182 9.58 8.52 -4.08
C PHE A 182 11.00 8.59 -4.58
N GLY A 183 11.53 7.45 -5.03
CA GLY A 183 12.73 7.42 -5.87
C GLY A 183 12.36 7.81 -7.29
N ASP A 184 11.45 7.05 -7.91
CA ASP A 184 10.90 7.29 -9.25
C ASP A 184 9.35 7.19 -9.23
N CYS A 185 8.65 8.32 -9.22
CA CYS A 185 7.18 8.36 -9.34
C CYS A 185 6.76 8.78 -10.75
N LYS A 186 5.93 7.99 -11.43
CA LYS A 186 5.40 8.31 -12.77
C LYS A 186 3.89 8.06 -12.87
N PHE A 187 3.14 9.10 -13.23
CA PHE A 187 1.70 9.04 -13.48
C PHE A 187 0.90 8.51 -12.28
N CYS A 188 1.19 9.01 -11.07
CA CYS A 188 0.46 8.62 -9.87
C CYS A 188 -0.41 9.75 -9.34
N GLU A 189 -1.53 9.41 -8.71
CA GLU A 189 -2.30 10.30 -7.84
C GLU A 189 -2.11 9.85 -6.39
N ILE A 190 -1.73 10.79 -5.52
CA ILE A 190 -1.50 10.52 -4.11
C ILE A 190 -2.44 11.43 -3.32
N ASP A 191 -3.31 10.84 -2.52
CA ASP A 191 -4.30 11.53 -1.68
C ASP A 191 -3.96 11.26 -0.21
N VAL A 192 -3.60 12.30 0.54
CA VAL A 192 -3.22 12.20 1.96
C VAL A 192 -4.09 13.14 2.78
N TYR A 193 -4.85 12.59 3.73
CA TYR A 193 -5.74 13.35 4.60
C TYR A 193 -5.20 13.43 6.03
N MET A 194 -4.92 14.67 6.51
CA MET A 194 -4.26 14.96 7.79
C MET A 194 -4.91 16.16 8.54
N PRO A 195 -6.15 16.05 9.04
CA PRO A 195 -6.90 17.21 9.56
C PRO A 195 -6.49 17.75 10.94
N GLN A 196 -5.77 17.02 11.81
CA GLN A 196 -5.46 17.46 13.17
C GLN A 196 -3.99 17.20 13.57
N LEU A 197 -3.34 18.20 14.18
CA LEU A 197 -1.92 18.21 14.52
C LEU A 197 -1.62 17.55 15.88
N ALA A 198 -0.73 16.57 15.86
CA ALA A 198 0.29 16.40 16.92
C ALA A 198 1.74 16.48 16.38
N ALA A 199 1.87 17.02 15.14
CA ALA A 199 3.05 17.55 14.46
C ALA A 199 4.18 16.61 14.01
N GLY A 200 4.37 16.56 12.69
CA GLY A 200 5.66 16.90 12.08
C GLY A 200 5.75 16.45 10.61
N GLU A 201 6.20 17.32 9.73
CA GLU A 201 6.81 17.03 8.42
C GLU A 201 6.07 16.08 7.43
N LEU A 202 5.55 16.66 6.35
CA LEU A 202 5.34 15.94 5.09
C LEU A 202 6.60 16.05 4.24
N ASN A 203 7.31 14.94 4.05
CA ASN A 203 8.51 14.85 3.22
C ASN A 203 8.17 14.26 1.87
N VAL A 204 8.42 15.00 0.79
CA VAL A 204 8.13 14.53 -0.57
C VAL A 204 9.32 14.72 -1.50
N SER A 205 9.70 13.67 -2.23
CA SER A 205 10.80 13.67 -3.19
C SER A 205 10.37 13.12 -4.56
N ASN A 206 10.98 13.61 -5.64
CA ASN A 206 10.88 13.08 -7.01
C ASN A 206 9.45 12.84 -7.56
N LEU A 207 8.56 13.82 -7.39
CA LEU A 207 7.20 13.80 -7.96
C LEU A 207 7.12 14.21 -9.44
N SER A 208 8.14 13.95 -10.26
CA SER A 208 8.25 14.53 -11.61
C SER A 208 7.14 14.15 -12.61
N ALA A 209 6.14 13.35 -12.22
CA ALA A 209 4.89 13.15 -12.96
C ALA A 209 3.74 12.68 -12.04
N CYS A 210 3.69 13.16 -10.79
CA CYS A 210 2.70 12.70 -9.82
C CYS A 210 1.88 13.87 -9.24
N LYS A 211 0.58 13.66 -9.07
CA LYS A 211 -0.36 14.60 -8.47
C LYS A 211 -0.48 14.32 -6.98
N LEU A 212 -0.30 15.35 -6.16
CA LEU A 212 -0.47 15.28 -4.73
C LEU A 212 -1.75 16.06 -4.34
N LEU A 213 -2.67 15.36 -3.68
CA LEU A 213 -3.97 15.80 -3.21
C LEU A 213 -4.05 15.60 -1.69
N GLY A 214 -4.73 16.51 -0.98
CA GLY A 214 -4.95 16.32 0.44
C GLY A 214 -5.47 17.56 1.15
N GLY A 215 -6.02 17.32 2.34
CA GLY A 215 -6.28 18.34 3.36
C GLY A 215 -5.17 18.22 4.39
N TYR A 216 -4.29 19.22 4.47
CA TYR A 216 -3.01 19.11 5.16
C TYR A 216 -2.95 19.83 6.51
N GLY A 217 -3.98 20.62 6.85
CA GLY A 217 -3.93 21.49 8.03
C GLY A 217 -2.67 22.36 8.07
N ASP A 218 -2.21 22.74 9.26
CA ASP A 218 -0.99 23.55 9.44
C ASP A 218 0.33 22.74 9.31
N ALA A 219 0.40 21.75 8.43
CA ALA A 219 1.59 20.91 8.28
C ALA A 219 2.81 21.72 7.77
N THR A 220 3.95 21.58 8.44
CA THR A 220 5.23 22.06 7.91
C THR A 220 5.65 21.18 6.73
N PHE A 221 5.65 21.76 5.54
CA PHE A 221 6.01 21.08 4.31
C PHE A 221 7.53 21.12 4.08
N TYR A 222 8.15 19.95 3.94
CA TYR A 222 9.55 19.80 3.53
C TYR A 222 9.60 19.07 2.19
N ALA A 223 9.74 19.80 1.09
CA ALA A 223 10.13 19.21 -0.19
C ALA A 223 11.64 19.21 -0.29
N ASP A 224 12.26 18.03 -0.25
CA ASP A 224 13.65 17.88 -0.66
C ASP A 224 13.69 17.85 -2.18
N SER A 225 13.89 19.02 -2.79
CA SER A 225 14.07 19.16 -4.23
C SER A 225 15.48 18.71 -4.61
N ALA A 226 15.76 17.42 -4.49
CA ALA A 226 16.97 16.82 -5.01
C ALA A 226 16.92 16.80 -6.55
N SER A 227 17.33 17.93 -7.13
CA SER A 227 17.91 18.09 -8.48
C SER A 227 17.09 17.63 -9.71
N GLN A 228 16.77 18.64 -10.53
CA GLN A 228 16.75 18.65 -12.00
C GLN A 228 15.43 18.37 -12.74
N THR A 229 14.92 19.49 -13.26
CA THR A 229 14.34 19.73 -14.59
C THR A 229 12.90 19.30 -14.87
N ARG A 230 12.07 20.35 -14.93
CA ARG A 230 10.87 20.59 -15.75
C ARG A 230 9.59 19.88 -15.28
N GLU A 231 8.60 20.73 -15.02
CA GLU A 231 7.24 20.46 -14.54
C GLU A 231 7.16 20.19 -13.03
N PHE A 232 6.78 21.24 -12.30
CA PHE A 232 6.39 21.11 -10.90
C PHE A 232 5.16 20.20 -10.81
N PRO A 233 5.07 19.29 -9.81
CA PRO A 233 3.81 18.65 -9.50
C PRO A 233 2.77 19.73 -9.21
N SER A 234 1.58 19.60 -9.78
CA SER A 234 0.45 20.43 -9.37
C SER A 234 0.02 19.98 -7.98
N ILE A 235 0.53 20.66 -6.95
CA ILE A 235 0.08 20.49 -5.57
C ILE A 235 -1.24 21.25 -5.45
N TYR A 236 -2.32 20.53 -5.20
CA TYR A 236 -3.62 21.14 -4.90
C TYR A 236 -3.86 21.05 -3.40
N LEU A 237 -3.70 22.18 -2.70
CA LEU A 237 -4.16 22.34 -1.33
C LEU A 237 -5.69 22.41 -1.36
N THR A 238 -6.37 21.41 -0.80
CA THR A 238 -7.84 21.35 -0.80
C THR A 238 -8.47 21.99 0.44
N ASP A 239 -7.68 22.72 1.23
CA ASP A 239 -8.11 23.41 2.46
C ASP A 239 -9.17 24.51 2.22
N ALA A 240 -9.59 24.74 0.96
CA ALA A 240 -10.64 25.65 0.55
C ALA A 240 -11.98 24.98 0.18
N LEU A 241 -12.17 23.68 0.43
CA LEU A 241 -13.49 23.05 0.28
C LEU A 241 -14.23 23.09 1.63
N PRO A 242 -15.28 23.92 1.77
CA PRO A 242 -15.97 24.13 3.04
C PRO A 242 -16.66 22.85 3.51
N ASP A 243 -16.36 22.43 4.74
CA ASP A 243 -17.15 21.65 5.72
C ASP A 243 -18.02 20.46 5.25
N ALA A 244 -17.79 19.89 4.07
CA ALA A 244 -18.60 18.79 3.54
C ALA A 244 -17.78 17.80 2.72
N VAL A 245 -16.86 17.08 3.37
CA VAL A 245 -16.35 15.80 2.83
C VAL A 245 -16.42 14.73 3.92
N ASP A 246 -17.62 14.59 4.47
CA ASP A 246 -18.04 13.35 5.13
C ASP A 246 -18.43 12.33 4.03
N GLY A 247 -17.72 11.21 3.98
CA GLY A 247 -18.13 9.93 3.38
C GLY A 247 -18.43 9.80 1.87
N GLN A 248 -18.66 10.87 1.07
CA GLN A 248 -19.30 10.72 -0.25
C GLN A 248 -18.41 10.73 -1.50
N TYR A 249 -17.09 10.91 -1.39
CA TYR A 249 -16.19 10.89 -2.56
C TYR A 249 -15.43 9.57 -2.78
N MET A 250 -15.99 8.47 -2.30
CA MET A 250 -15.55 7.12 -2.68
C MET A 250 -16.03 6.81 -4.10
N ARG A 251 -15.19 6.99 -5.11
CA ARG A 251 -15.36 6.29 -6.39
C ARG A 251 -14.49 5.04 -6.36
N CYS A 252 -15.05 3.94 -5.88
CA CYS A 252 -14.51 2.62 -6.13
C CYS A 252 -14.50 2.42 -7.64
N VAL A 253 -13.30 2.29 -8.22
CA VAL A 253 -13.16 1.91 -9.63
C VAL A 253 -13.04 0.39 -9.68
N THR A 254 -13.85 -0.25 -10.50
CA THR A 254 -13.71 -1.68 -10.77
C THR A 254 -12.36 -1.96 -11.45
N ARG A 255 -11.90 -3.20 -11.43
CA ARG A 255 -10.65 -3.56 -12.11
C ARG A 255 -10.74 -3.33 -13.63
N ASP A 256 -11.91 -3.55 -14.24
CA ASP A 256 -12.16 -3.24 -15.66
C ASP A 256 -12.07 -1.74 -15.91
N GLN A 257 -12.63 -0.94 -15.02
CA GLN A 257 -12.49 0.51 -15.02
C GLN A 257 -11.04 0.97 -14.82
N MET A 258 -10.23 0.25 -14.04
CA MET A 258 -8.79 0.52 -13.89
C MET A 258 -7.96 0.15 -15.13
N ARG A 259 -8.49 -0.73 -15.99
CA ARG A 259 -7.88 -1.14 -17.26
C ARG A 259 -8.39 -0.32 -18.45
N ASP A 260 -9.52 0.35 -18.28
CA ASP A 260 -10.16 1.20 -19.29
C ASP A 260 -9.58 2.61 -19.25
N ALA A 261 -8.71 2.91 -20.21
CA ALA A 261 -8.12 4.23 -20.38
C ALA A 261 -9.17 5.33 -20.58
N ALA A 262 -10.24 5.07 -21.33
CA ALA A 262 -11.28 6.08 -21.55
C ALA A 262 -12.05 6.37 -20.25
N TYR A 263 -12.37 5.34 -19.47
CA TYR A 263 -12.98 5.51 -18.16
C TYR A 263 -12.06 6.25 -17.19
N LEU A 264 -10.79 5.87 -17.11
CA LEU A 264 -9.80 6.55 -16.27
C LEU A 264 -9.67 8.04 -16.66
N ALA A 265 -9.56 8.36 -17.95
CA ALA A 265 -9.58 9.74 -18.42
C ALA A 265 -10.87 10.46 -18.02
N SER A 266 -12.03 9.80 -18.12
CA SER A 266 -13.35 10.39 -17.80
C SER A 266 -13.52 10.79 -16.33
N ILE A 267 -12.78 10.15 -15.42
CA ILE A 267 -12.78 10.49 -13.99
C ILE A 267 -11.59 11.36 -13.58
N GLY A 268 -10.84 11.91 -14.55
CA GLY A 268 -9.73 12.83 -14.33
C GLY A 268 -8.42 12.14 -13.93
N PHE A 269 -8.27 10.85 -14.21
CA PHE A 269 -7.03 10.11 -13.95
C PHE A 269 -5.95 10.49 -14.98
N PRO A 270 -4.71 10.81 -14.55
CA PRO A 270 -3.67 11.34 -15.44
C PRO A 270 -2.97 10.21 -16.22
N ILE A 271 -3.64 9.65 -17.22
CA ILE A 271 -3.12 8.52 -18.02
C ILE A 271 -2.34 8.92 -19.30
N GLY A 272 -2.05 10.21 -19.51
CA GLY A 272 -1.23 10.67 -20.63
C GLY A 272 -1.77 10.24 -22.01
N VAL A 273 -3.07 10.51 -22.25
CA VAL A 273 -3.70 10.39 -23.58
C VAL A 273 -3.10 11.36 -24.59
#